data_AF-A0A1G8AF05-F1
#
_entry.id   AF-A0A1G8AF05-F1
#
_cell.length_a   1.000
_cell.length_b   1.000
_cell.length_c   1.000
_cell.angle_alpha   90.00
_cell.angle_beta   90.00
_cell.angle_gamma   90.00
#
_symmetry.space_group_name_H-M   'P 1'
#
loop_
_entity.id
_entity.type
_entity.pdbx_description
1 polymer ?
#
loop_
_entity_poly.entity_id
_entity_poly.type
_entity_poly.pdbx_seq_one_letter_code
_entity_poly.pdbx_strand_id
1 'polypeptide(L)'
;MPHVHDEVRITDSVSVASRHYLSAEHLWSALHAARRSRELEAEVAGPGFDPEHRSYVISALLSAVAFLEAVVNEVFEDAVDRNDRVKPLGLRCTELMAETWATSERSLGTLERYQLALLMADKARFGKGENPYQDASSVIGIRNSLTHFKPRWHQHGEVEKLEKSLSGKFDLNPYLAETGNPWFPGKVLSAGCAEWAVNSCRLLAQGWSDRLGLPRYFDESVAEWKSP
;
A
#
# COMPACT_ATOMS: atom_id res chain seq x y z
N MET A 1 33.85 -63.57 -9.45
CA MET A 1 34.69 -62.39 -9.74
C MET A 1 34.61 -62.10 -11.24
N PRO A 2 34.73 -60.84 -11.67
CA PRO A 2 34.44 -59.57 -10.97
C PRO A 2 32.92 -59.28 -11.18
N HIS A 3 32.32 -58.08 -11.18
CA HIS A 3 32.70 -56.70 -10.77
C HIS A 3 31.67 -56.18 -9.74
N VAL A 4 31.96 -55.03 -9.13
CA VAL A 4 30.97 -54.12 -8.50
C VAL A 4 30.93 -52.85 -9.34
N HIS A 5 29.75 -52.29 -9.57
CA HIS A 5 29.58 -50.91 -10.02
C HIS A 5 28.57 -50.23 -9.09
N ASP A 6 29.07 -49.49 -8.11
CA ASP A 6 28.28 -48.50 -7.38
C ASP A 6 28.03 -47.31 -8.30
N GLU A 7 26.79 -47.13 -8.77
CA GLU A 7 26.36 -45.85 -9.33
C GLU A 7 26.10 -44.85 -8.20
N VAL A 8 27.13 -44.10 -7.82
CA VAL A 8 26.95 -42.88 -7.00
C VAL A 8 26.41 -41.77 -7.91
N ARG A 9 25.09 -41.64 -7.98
CA ARG A 9 24.43 -40.50 -8.63
C ARG A 9 24.39 -39.30 -7.70
N ILE A 10 25.38 -38.41 -7.81
CA ILE A 10 25.28 -37.05 -7.27
C ILE A 10 24.43 -36.23 -8.25
N THR A 11 23.16 -36.00 -7.91
CA THR A 11 22.28 -35.07 -8.62
C THR A 11 22.27 -33.73 -7.91
N ASP A 12 23.34 -32.95 -8.07
CA ASP A 12 23.38 -31.56 -7.58
C ASP A 12 22.44 -30.69 -8.44
N SER A 13 21.21 -30.52 -7.97
CA SER A 13 20.27 -29.56 -8.52
C SER A 13 20.63 -28.15 -8.01
N VAL A 14 21.34 -27.38 -8.84
CA VAL A 14 21.57 -25.94 -8.57
C VAL A 14 20.24 -25.20 -8.72
N SER A 15 19.64 -24.77 -7.62
CA SER A 15 18.50 -23.86 -7.62
C SER A 15 19.00 -22.41 -7.63
N VAL A 16 18.51 -21.61 -8.58
CA VAL A 16 18.67 -20.15 -8.58
C VAL A 16 17.39 -19.55 -8.00
N ALA A 17 17.52 -18.82 -6.89
CA ALA A 17 16.43 -18.06 -6.30
C ALA A 17 16.58 -16.58 -6.66
N SER A 18 15.48 -15.93 -7.09
CA SER A 18 15.39 -14.48 -7.23
C SER A 18 14.44 -13.91 -6.15
N ARG A 19 14.80 -12.76 -5.59
CA ARG A 19 13.96 -12.01 -4.64
C ARG A 19 13.46 -10.76 -5.35
N HIS A 20 12.16 -10.50 -5.25
CA HIS A 20 11.49 -9.36 -5.88
C HIS A 20 10.80 -8.52 -4.80
N TYR A 21 10.97 -7.20 -4.86
CA TYR A 21 10.35 -6.23 -3.97
C TYR A 21 9.27 -5.47 -4.77
N LEU A 22 8.02 -5.57 -4.35
CA LEU A 22 6.84 -5.05 -5.07
C LEU A 22 6.40 -3.67 -4.58
N SER A 23 6.91 -3.19 -3.45
CA SER A 23 6.58 -1.87 -2.89
C SER A 23 6.79 -0.75 -3.91
N ALA A 24 7.95 -0.70 -4.58
CA ALA A 24 8.23 0.26 -5.62
C ALA A 24 7.25 0.16 -6.81
N GLU A 25 6.95 -1.05 -7.28
CA GLU A 25 6.03 -1.29 -8.41
C GLU A 25 4.59 -0.85 -8.09
N HIS A 26 4.13 -1.13 -6.87
CA HIS A 26 2.83 -0.66 -6.38
C HIS A 26 2.80 0.87 -6.23
N LEU A 27 3.85 1.49 -5.69
CA LEU A 27 3.93 2.95 -5.57
C LEU A 27 3.93 3.63 -6.96
N TRP A 28 4.72 3.12 -7.91
CA TRP A 28 4.75 3.60 -9.28
C TRP A 28 3.38 3.47 -9.95
N SER A 29 2.75 2.30 -9.84
CA SER A 29 1.41 2.03 -10.39
C SER A 29 0.36 2.98 -9.82
N ALA A 30 0.44 3.27 -8.52
CA ALA A 30 -0.50 4.14 -7.85
C ALA A 30 -0.34 5.60 -8.29
N LEU A 31 0.90 6.10 -8.34
CA LEU A 31 1.23 7.44 -8.84
C LEU A 31 0.83 7.61 -10.31
N HIS A 32 1.13 6.63 -11.16
CA HIS A 32 0.80 6.66 -12.59
C HIS A 32 -0.71 6.72 -12.81
N ALA A 33 -1.46 5.86 -12.13
CA ALA A 33 -2.92 5.85 -12.24
C ALA A 33 -3.54 7.16 -11.69
N ALA A 34 -3.01 7.71 -10.61
CA ALA A 34 -3.44 9.03 -10.12
C ALA A 34 -3.21 10.12 -11.19
N ARG A 35 -2.02 10.18 -11.80
CA ARG A 35 -1.70 11.14 -12.88
C ARG A 35 -2.61 10.98 -14.09
N ARG A 36 -2.84 9.75 -14.57
CA ARG A 36 -3.75 9.46 -15.69
C ARG A 36 -5.20 9.86 -15.39
N SER A 37 -5.67 9.64 -14.16
CA SER A 37 -7.01 10.12 -13.77
C SER A 37 -7.10 11.66 -13.73
N ARG A 38 -6.01 12.35 -13.37
CA ARG A 38 -5.94 13.81 -13.35
C ARG A 38 -5.95 14.42 -14.76
N GLU A 39 -5.20 13.81 -15.68
CA GLU A 39 -5.18 14.18 -17.10
C GLU A 39 -6.59 14.11 -17.70
N LEU A 40 -7.35 13.04 -17.41
CA LEU A 40 -8.75 12.91 -17.84
C LEU A 40 -9.69 13.95 -17.18
N GLU A 41 -9.55 14.23 -15.88
CA GLU A 41 -10.36 15.26 -15.20
C GLU A 41 -10.13 16.66 -15.77
N ALA A 42 -8.97 16.96 -16.36
CA ALA A 42 -8.68 18.23 -17.00
C ALA A 42 -9.40 18.42 -18.35
N GLU A 43 -9.88 17.34 -18.97
CA GLU A 43 -10.58 17.35 -20.27
C GLU A 43 -12.12 17.30 -20.13
N VAL A 44 -12.65 17.39 -18.91
CA VAL A 44 -14.08 17.26 -18.61
C VAL A 44 -14.90 18.42 -19.21
N ALA A 45 -15.65 18.11 -20.27
CA ALA A 45 -16.55 19.05 -20.93
C ALA A 45 -17.97 19.11 -20.34
N GLY A 46 -18.31 18.24 -19.38
CA GLY A 46 -19.64 18.19 -18.76
C GLY A 46 -19.86 16.93 -17.91
N PRO A 47 -21.01 16.83 -17.21
CA PRO A 47 -21.32 15.70 -16.36
C PRO A 47 -21.54 14.40 -17.16
N GLY A 48 -21.09 13.28 -16.60
CA GLY A 48 -21.14 11.97 -17.27
C GLY A 48 -20.57 10.84 -16.42
N PHE A 49 -20.35 9.68 -17.03
CA PHE A 49 -19.57 8.59 -16.43
C PHE A 49 -18.49 8.16 -17.42
N ASP A 50 -17.25 8.28 -16.99
CA ASP A 50 -16.08 7.87 -17.76
C ASP A 50 -15.50 6.57 -17.14
N PRO A 51 -15.54 5.44 -17.87
CA PRO A 51 -15.03 4.16 -17.38
C PRO A 51 -13.49 4.12 -17.31
N GLU A 52 -12.78 4.88 -18.15
CA GLU A 52 -11.31 4.92 -18.14
C GLU A 52 -10.83 5.68 -16.91
N HIS A 53 -11.37 6.88 -16.66
CA HIS A 53 -11.17 7.63 -15.42
C HIS A 53 -11.45 6.78 -14.18
N ARG A 54 -12.61 6.12 -14.16
CA ARG A 54 -13.03 5.24 -13.06
C ARG A 54 -12.02 4.12 -12.80
N SER A 55 -11.47 3.54 -13.88
CA SER A 55 -10.47 2.47 -13.79
C SER A 55 -9.16 2.95 -13.17
N TYR A 56 -8.69 4.14 -13.55
CA TYR A 56 -7.46 4.73 -13.00
C TYR A 56 -7.63 5.12 -11.53
N VAL A 57 -8.73 5.77 -11.13
CA VAL A 57 -8.95 6.14 -9.72
C VAL A 57 -9.00 4.90 -8.81
N ILE A 58 -9.70 3.84 -9.24
CA ILE A 58 -9.73 2.57 -8.50
C ILE A 58 -8.32 1.96 -8.45
N SER A 59 -7.61 1.90 -9.58
CA SER A 59 -6.25 1.35 -9.62
C SER A 59 -5.30 2.08 -8.69
N ALA A 60 -5.36 3.42 -8.64
CA ALA A 60 -4.56 4.22 -7.71
C ALA A 60 -4.85 3.88 -6.24
N LEU A 61 -6.12 3.77 -5.86
CA LEU A 61 -6.54 3.43 -4.49
C LEU A 61 -6.13 2.00 -4.09
N LEU A 62 -6.28 1.02 -4.99
CA LEU A 62 -5.86 -0.36 -4.73
C LEU A 62 -4.33 -0.45 -4.60
N SER A 63 -3.59 0.15 -5.54
CA SER A 63 -2.12 0.12 -5.56
C SER A 63 -1.49 0.90 -4.39
N ALA A 64 -2.09 2.00 -3.94
CA ALA A 64 -1.60 2.75 -2.76
C ALA A 64 -1.65 1.92 -1.47
N VAL A 65 -2.68 1.09 -1.30
CA VAL A 65 -2.77 0.18 -0.13
C VAL A 65 -1.89 -1.05 -0.32
N ALA A 66 -1.82 -1.62 -1.52
CA ALA A 66 -0.89 -2.71 -1.83
C ALA A 66 0.58 -2.30 -1.60
N PHE A 67 0.93 -1.04 -1.88
CA PHE A 67 2.22 -0.45 -1.54
C PHE A 67 2.50 -0.47 -0.03
N LEU A 68 1.56 0.00 0.81
CA LEU A 68 1.72 -0.06 2.26
C LEU A 68 1.88 -1.50 2.77
N GLU A 69 1.09 -2.42 2.23
CA GLU A 69 1.13 -3.86 2.53
C GLU A 69 2.50 -4.45 2.15
N ALA A 70 3.00 -4.16 0.95
CA ALA A 70 4.31 -4.62 0.50
C ALA A 70 5.47 -4.05 1.33
N VAL A 71 5.53 -2.73 1.60
CA VAL A 71 6.63 -2.11 2.37
C VAL A 71 6.83 -2.78 3.73
N VAL A 72 5.76 -3.05 4.47
CA VAL A 72 5.89 -3.66 5.79
C VAL A 72 6.19 -5.15 5.70
N ASN A 73 5.56 -5.88 4.78
CA ASN A 73 5.83 -7.30 4.58
C ASN A 73 7.30 -7.52 4.16
N GLU A 74 7.83 -6.72 3.25
CA GLU A 74 9.22 -6.78 2.78
C GLU A 74 10.23 -6.59 3.92
N VAL A 75 9.97 -5.68 4.87
CA VAL A 75 10.86 -5.45 6.02
C VAL A 75 10.77 -6.59 7.06
N PHE A 76 9.59 -7.17 7.28
CA PHE A 76 9.47 -8.34 8.17
C PHE A 76 10.12 -9.59 7.54
N GLU A 77 9.98 -9.79 6.23
CA GLU A 77 10.66 -10.88 5.49
C GLU A 77 12.18 -10.65 5.46
N ASP A 78 12.64 -9.42 5.21
CA ASP A 78 14.06 -9.04 5.31
C ASP A 78 14.61 -9.29 6.74
N ALA A 79 13.78 -9.19 7.77
CA ALA A 79 14.15 -9.52 9.15
C ALA A 79 14.26 -11.03 9.42
N VAL A 80 13.36 -11.85 8.86
CA VAL A 80 13.48 -13.33 8.89
C VAL A 80 14.79 -13.78 8.25
N ASP A 81 15.09 -13.26 7.05
CA ASP A 81 16.29 -13.62 6.29
C ASP A 81 17.58 -12.94 6.78
N ARG A 82 17.49 -12.05 7.78
CA ARG A 82 18.60 -11.22 8.29
C ARG A 82 19.32 -10.43 7.19
N ASN A 83 18.56 -9.91 6.23
CA ASN A 83 19.03 -9.15 5.09
C ASN A 83 19.74 -7.84 5.53
N ASP A 84 20.82 -7.45 4.83
CA ASP A 84 21.54 -6.19 5.14
C ASP A 84 20.64 -4.94 5.10
N ARG A 85 19.51 -4.98 4.35
CA ARG A 85 18.50 -3.90 4.30
C ARG A 85 17.93 -3.53 5.67
N VAL A 86 17.84 -4.48 6.61
CA VAL A 86 17.31 -4.26 7.97
C VAL A 86 18.38 -4.17 9.04
N LYS A 87 19.66 -4.19 8.65
CA LYS A 87 20.81 -4.00 9.56
C LYS A 87 20.71 -2.76 10.47
N PRO A 88 20.14 -1.60 10.06
CA PRO A 88 19.97 -0.44 10.94
C PRO A 88 19.09 -0.69 12.17
N LEU A 89 18.20 -1.69 12.15
CA LEU A 89 17.33 -2.03 13.27
C LEU A 89 18.09 -2.63 14.47
N GLY A 90 19.25 -3.24 14.20
CA GLY A 90 20.03 -3.99 15.17
C GLY A 90 19.41 -5.35 15.52
N LEU A 91 20.28 -6.29 15.94
CA LEU A 91 19.96 -7.72 16.08
C LEU A 91 18.66 -8.00 16.86
N ARG A 92 18.49 -7.39 18.04
CA ARG A 92 17.31 -7.61 18.90
C ARG A 92 15.99 -7.24 18.22
N CYS A 93 15.96 -6.13 17.47
CA CYS A 93 14.74 -5.71 16.78
C CYS A 93 14.45 -6.62 15.59
N THR A 94 15.49 -6.98 14.82
CA THR A 94 15.40 -7.95 13.72
C THR A 94 14.86 -9.31 14.19
N GLU A 95 15.36 -9.83 15.32
CA GLU A 95 14.91 -11.12 15.88
C GLU A 95 13.46 -11.07 16.37
N LEU A 96 13.04 -9.99 17.04
CA LEU A 96 11.64 -9.79 17.44
C LEU A 96 10.69 -9.71 16.23
N MET A 97 11.12 -9.04 15.14
CA MET A 97 10.33 -8.96 13.90
C MET A 97 10.18 -10.32 13.25
N ALA A 98 11.28 -11.09 13.15
CA ALA A 98 11.28 -12.43 12.58
C ALA A 98 10.38 -13.41 13.36
N GLU A 99 10.48 -13.43 14.69
CA GLU A 99 9.63 -14.26 15.56
C GLU A 99 8.14 -13.86 15.46
N THR A 100 7.87 -12.55 15.42
CA THR A 100 6.51 -12.03 15.21
C THR A 100 5.95 -12.43 13.85
N TRP A 101 6.75 -12.39 12.79
CA TRP A 101 6.33 -12.79 11.45
C TRP A 101 5.91 -14.27 11.43
N ALA A 102 6.80 -15.15 11.89
CA ALA A 102 6.58 -16.60 11.94
C ALA A 102 5.34 -17.01 12.75
N THR A 103 4.92 -16.21 13.73
CA THR A 103 3.79 -16.51 14.63
C THR A 103 2.50 -15.77 14.32
N SER A 104 2.54 -14.64 13.60
CA SER A 104 1.40 -13.72 13.46
C SER A 104 1.20 -13.07 12.09
N GLU A 105 1.95 -13.46 11.05
CA GLU A 105 1.84 -12.97 9.67
C GLU A 105 0.37 -12.69 9.25
N ARG A 106 -0.50 -13.68 9.42
CA ARG A 106 -1.89 -13.66 8.93
C ARG A 106 -2.92 -13.01 9.85
N SER A 107 -2.56 -12.64 11.09
CA SER A 107 -3.52 -12.11 12.08
C SER A 107 -3.45 -10.60 12.30
N LEU A 108 -2.32 -9.96 11.97
CA LEU A 108 -2.15 -8.51 12.12
C LEU A 108 -2.60 -7.73 10.88
N GLY A 109 -3.36 -6.65 11.09
CA GLY A 109 -3.69 -5.70 10.03
C GLY A 109 -2.47 -4.86 9.62
N THR A 110 -2.47 -4.35 8.39
CA THR A 110 -1.33 -3.59 7.80
C THR A 110 -0.78 -2.52 8.75
N LEU A 111 -1.63 -1.58 9.18
CA LEU A 111 -1.21 -0.49 10.09
C LEU A 111 -0.77 -0.98 11.48
N GLU A 112 -1.22 -2.15 11.91
CA GLU A 112 -0.80 -2.76 13.18
C GLU A 112 0.63 -3.26 13.08
N ARG A 113 1.02 -3.86 11.94
CA ARG A 113 2.41 -4.24 11.65
C ARG A 113 3.34 -3.03 11.67
N TYR A 114 2.96 -1.90 11.06
CA TYR A 114 3.72 -0.65 11.13
C TYR A 114 3.94 -0.18 12.58
N GLN A 115 2.88 -0.17 13.39
CA GLN A 115 2.94 0.29 14.77
C GLN A 115 3.69 -0.68 15.69
N LEU A 116 3.62 -1.97 15.41
CA LEU A 116 4.32 -3.02 16.16
C LEU A 116 5.82 -3.02 15.83
N ALA A 117 6.20 -2.81 14.57
CA ALA A 117 7.59 -2.60 14.17
C ALA A 117 8.26 -1.43 14.90
N LEU A 118 7.56 -0.29 15.01
CA LEU A 118 8.04 0.86 15.79
C LEU A 118 8.21 0.50 17.28
N LEU A 119 7.28 -0.29 17.85
CA LEU A 119 7.37 -0.74 19.24
C LEU A 119 8.58 -1.67 19.48
N MET A 120 8.85 -2.60 18.56
CA MET A 120 10.02 -3.49 18.64
C MET A 120 11.35 -2.74 18.53
N ALA A 121 11.38 -1.66 17.75
CA ALA A 121 12.55 -0.80 17.54
C ALA A 121 12.73 0.29 18.62
N ASP A 122 11.90 0.26 19.68
CA ASP A 122 11.82 1.29 20.74
C ASP A 122 11.66 2.71 20.19
N LYS A 123 10.78 2.86 19.18
CA LYS A 123 10.46 4.12 18.52
C LYS A 123 9.07 4.61 18.89
N ALA A 124 8.90 5.93 18.87
CA ALA A 124 7.61 6.55 19.00
C ALA A 124 6.64 6.04 17.92
N ARG A 125 5.49 5.52 18.35
CA ARG A 125 4.36 5.14 17.49
C ARG A 125 3.72 6.37 16.84
N PHE A 126 2.92 6.17 15.78
CA PHE A 126 2.12 7.26 15.22
C PHE A 126 0.85 7.48 16.06
N GLY A 127 0.44 8.74 16.26
CA GLY A 127 -0.87 9.06 16.84
C GLY A 127 -2.00 8.61 15.91
N LYS A 128 -2.98 7.85 16.42
CA LYS A 128 -4.05 7.28 15.57
C LYS A 128 -4.97 8.33 14.94
N GLY A 129 -5.08 9.50 15.56
CA GLY A 129 -5.84 10.65 15.06
C GLY A 129 -4.98 11.71 14.36
N GLU A 130 -3.71 11.40 14.05
CA GLU A 130 -2.73 12.33 13.49
C GLU A 130 -2.25 11.87 12.12
N ASN A 131 -1.87 12.81 11.27
CA ASN A 131 -1.24 12.49 10.00
C ASN A 131 0.24 12.11 10.19
N PRO A 132 0.77 11.17 9.39
CA PRO A 132 0.15 10.52 8.22
C PRO A 132 -0.73 9.29 8.52
N TYR A 133 -0.81 8.83 9.77
CA TYR A 133 -1.51 7.58 10.12
C TYR A 133 -3.02 7.66 9.90
N GLN A 134 -3.67 8.75 10.30
CA GLN A 134 -5.12 8.95 10.13
C GLN A 134 -5.51 8.85 8.65
N ASP A 135 -4.85 9.62 7.78
CA ASP A 135 -5.17 9.61 6.35
C ASP A 135 -4.91 8.25 5.70
N ALA A 136 -3.78 7.59 5.99
CA ALA A 136 -3.54 6.21 5.51
C ALA A 136 -4.60 5.21 6.00
N SER A 137 -5.10 5.36 7.24
CA SER A 137 -6.21 4.56 7.76
C SER A 137 -7.53 4.82 7.01
N SER A 138 -7.77 6.07 6.62
CA SER A 138 -8.93 6.43 5.80
C SER A 138 -8.82 5.86 4.38
N VAL A 139 -7.63 5.87 3.75
CA VAL A 139 -7.38 5.23 2.44
C VAL A 139 -7.68 3.73 2.48
N ILE A 140 -7.20 3.02 3.51
CA ILE A 140 -7.53 1.60 3.72
C ILE A 140 -9.04 1.39 3.89
N GLY A 141 -9.72 2.32 4.57
CA GLY A 141 -11.18 2.35 4.65
C GLY A 141 -11.85 2.39 3.27
N ILE A 142 -11.43 3.31 2.39
CA ILE A 142 -11.94 3.43 1.01
C ILE A 142 -11.66 2.14 0.22
N ARG A 143 -10.44 1.61 0.27
CA ARG A 143 -10.07 0.32 -0.37
C ARG A 143 -11.02 -0.78 0.05
N ASN A 144 -11.22 -0.94 1.36
CA ASN A 144 -12.10 -1.98 1.91
C ASN A 144 -13.56 -1.77 1.47
N SER A 145 -14.05 -0.53 1.41
CA SER A 145 -15.39 -0.20 0.89
C SER A 145 -15.55 -0.51 -0.61
N LEU A 146 -14.48 -0.41 -1.42
CA LEU A 146 -14.48 -0.80 -2.84
C LEU A 146 -14.41 -2.33 -3.01
N THR A 147 -13.46 -2.99 -2.35
CA THR A 147 -13.24 -4.45 -2.48
C THR A 147 -14.38 -5.27 -1.89
N HIS A 148 -14.99 -4.82 -0.80
CA HIS A 148 -16.10 -5.52 -0.13
C HIS A 148 -17.46 -4.86 -0.39
N PHE A 149 -17.59 -4.06 -1.45
CA PHE A 149 -18.83 -3.39 -1.80
C PHE A 149 -19.96 -4.41 -1.98
N LYS A 150 -21.05 -4.25 -1.23
CA LYS A 150 -22.26 -5.08 -1.37
C LYS A 150 -23.34 -4.22 -2.02
N PRO A 151 -23.76 -4.50 -3.27
CA PRO A 151 -24.83 -3.76 -3.94
C PRO A 151 -26.14 -4.01 -3.18
N ARG A 152 -26.51 -3.07 -2.33
CA ARG A 152 -27.66 -3.13 -1.42
C ARG A 152 -28.30 -1.75 -1.36
N TRP A 153 -29.56 -1.71 -0.94
CA TRP A 153 -30.18 -0.46 -0.49
C TRP A 153 -29.42 0.04 0.74
N HIS A 154 -28.57 1.04 0.58
CA HIS A 154 -27.78 1.60 1.67
C HIS A 154 -28.70 2.39 2.61
N GLN A 155 -28.72 2.00 3.88
CA GLN A 155 -29.37 2.80 4.92
C GLN A 155 -28.54 4.07 5.20
N HIS A 156 -29.22 5.16 5.57
CA HIS A 156 -28.58 6.41 5.98
C HIS A 156 -27.58 6.16 7.13
N GLY A 157 -26.36 6.70 7.05
CA GLY A 157 -25.39 6.69 8.15
C GLY A 157 -24.00 6.10 7.89
N GLU A 158 -23.84 5.01 7.11
CA GLU A 158 -22.50 4.44 6.86
C GLU A 158 -21.67 5.32 5.91
N VAL A 159 -22.26 5.68 4.77
CA VAL A 159 -21.65 6.55 3.77
C VAL A 159 -21.36 7.94 4.37
N GLU A 160 -22.27 8.46 5.19
CA GLU A 160 -22.10 9.75 5.89
C GLU A 160 -20.87 9.79 6.81
N LYS A 161 -20.52 8.68 7.48
CA LYS A 161 -19.34 8.66 8.36
C LYS A 161 -18.06 8.77 7.53
N LEU A 162 -18.00 8.05 6.41
CA LEU A 162 -16.87 8.12 5.48
C LEU A 162 -16.79 9.52 4.84
N GLU A 163 -17.91 10.06 4.38
CA GLU A 163 -18.02 11.42 3.82
C GLU A 163 -17.56 12.49 4.82
N LYS A 164 -18.04 12.46 6.07
CA LYS A 164 -17.60 13.37 7.13
C LYS A 164 -16.11 13.25 7.44
N SER A 165 -15.52 12.06 7.31
CA SER A 165 -14.08 11.82 7.55
C SER A 165 -13.16 12.27 6.39
N LEU A 166 -13.68 12.32 5.16
CA LEU A 166 -12.93 12.72 3.95
C LEU A 166 -13.24 14.14 3.47
N SER A 167 -14.25 14.81 4.05
CA SER A 167 -14.65 16.16 3.67
C SER A 167 -13.47 17.13 3.75
N GLY A 168 -13.21 17.85 2.66
CA GLY A 168 -12.10 18.81 2.55
C GLY A 168 -10.69 18.19 2.40
N LYS A 169 -10.55 16.86 2.27
CA LYS A 169 -9.25 16.21 2.01
C LYS A 169 -8.81 16.31 0.55
N PHE A 170 -9.76 16.39 -0.38
CA PHE A 170 -9.54 16.43 -1.82
C PHE A 170 -10.80 16.91 -2.57
N ASP A 171 -10.63 17.33 -3.83
CA ASP A 171 -11.74 17.69 -4.72
C ASP A 171 -12.53 16.46 -5.19
N LEU A 172 -13.86 16.60 -5.28
CA LEU A 172 -14.76 15.53 -5.72
C LEU A 172 -14.77 15.36 -7.25
N ASN A 173 -15.26 14.22 -7.72
CA ASN A 173 -15.23 13.82 -9.13
C ASN A 173 -16.04 14.82 -9.99
N PRO A 174 -15.41 15.57 -10.91
CA PRO A 174 -16.09 16.61 -11.69
C PRO A 174 -17.16 16.06 -12.64
N TYR A 175 -16.95 14.87 -13.22
CA TYR A 175 -17.96 14.20 -14.05
C TYR A 175 -19.28 13.93 -13.29
N LEU A 176 -19.20 13.76 -11.96
CA LEU A 176 -20.34 13.38 -11.12
C LEU A 176 -20.78 14.46 -10.13
N ALA A 177 -20.03 15.56 -9.99
CA ALA A 177 -20.26 16.62 -9.01
C ALA A 177 -21.67 17.20 -9.10
N GLU A 178 -22.10 17.59 -10.30
CA GLU A 178 -23.41 18.20 -10.58
C GLU A 178 -24.55 17.18 -10.80
N THR A 179 -24.26 15.87 -10.68
CA THR A 179 -25.24 14.81 -10.90
C THR A 179 -25.98 14.42 -9.61
N GLY A 180 -27.13 13.76 -9.77
CA GLY A 180 -27.87 13.12 -8.68
C GLY A 180 -27.24 11.81 -8.15
N ASN A 181 -26.03 11.45 -8.58
CA ASN A 181 -25.35 10.24 -8.10
C ASN A 181 -24.97 10.34 -6.61
N PRO A 182 -24.97 9.23 -5.86
CA PRO A 182 -24.55 9.21 -4.46
C PRO A 182 -23.07 9.57 -4.30
N TRP A 183 -22.71 10.08 -3.12
CA TRP A 183 -21.32 10.44 -2.81
C TRP A 183 -20.36 9.24 -2.93
N PHE A 184 -20.73 8.06 -2.38
CA PHE A 184 -20.01 6.80 -2.60
C PHE A 184 -20.84 5.85 -3.50
N PRO A 185 -20.23 5.13 -4.47
CA PRO A 185 -18.87 5.30 -5.00
C PRO A 185 -18.80 6.38 -6.09
N GLY A 186 -19.81 7.27 -6.19
CA GLY A 186 -19.91 8.27 -7.25
C GLY A 186 -18.90 9.39 -7.09
N LYS A 187 -19.28 10.43 -6.35
CA LYS A 187 -18.54 11.70 -6.24
C LYS A 187 -17.18 11.59 -5.54
N VAL A 188 -16.99 10.62 -4.65
CA VAL A 188 -15.74 10.40 -3.91
C VAL A 188 -14.59 9.87 -4.77
N LEU A 189 -14.87 9.18 -5.88
CA LEU A 189 -13.84 8.58 -6.73
C LEU A 189 -13.39 9.59 -7.79
N SER A 190 -12.51 10.51 -7.39
CA SER A 190 -11.84 11.52 -8.22
C SER A 190 -10.33 11.29 -8.32
N ALA A 191 -9.67 12.01 -9.22
CA ALA A 191 -8.22 12.10 -9.25
C ALA A 191 -7.67 12.81 -8.01
N GLY A 192 -8.44 13.73 -7.40
CA GLY A 192 -8.12 14.28 -6.08
C GLY A 192 -8.03 13.21 -4.99
N CYS A 193 -9.00 12.29 -4.96
CA CYS A 193 -9.00 11.14 -4.07
C CYS A 193 -7.81 10.21 -4.34
N ALA A 194 -7.51 9.94 -5.62
CA ALA A 194 -6.35 9.14 -6.04
C ALA A 194 -5.03 9.76 -5.57
N GLU A 195 -4.76 11.02 -5.90
CA GLU A 195 -3.53 11.72 -5.50
C GLU A 195 -3.38 11.82 -3.98
N TRP A 196 -4.44 12.21 -3.27
CA TRP A 196 -4.45 12.25 -1.80
C TRP A 196 -4.14 10.88 -1.21
N ALA A 197 -4.73 9.81 -1.75
CA ALA A 197 -4.51 8.46 -1.26
C ALA A 197 -3.06 7.99 -1.41
N VAL A 198 -2.48 8.17 -2.61
CA VAL A 198 -1.10 7.80 -2.89
C VAL A 198 -0.13 8.58 -1.99
N ASN A 199 -0.33 9.89 -1.87
CA ASN A 199 0.50 10.74 -1.01
C ASN A 199 0.36 10.37 0.48
N SER A 200 -0.84 10.07 0.96
CA SER A 200 -1.07 9.66 2.35
C SER A 200 -0.37 8.35 2.70
N CYS A 201 -0.46 7.36 1.81
CA CYS A 201 0.27 6.10 1.93
C CYS A 201 1.79 6.32 1.87
N ARG A 202 2.29 7.10 0.91
CA ARG A 202 3.71 7.41 0.76
C ARG A 202 4.29 8.11 1.98
N LEU A 203 3.60 9.11 2.52
CA LEU A 203 4.02 9.83 3.74
C LEU A 203 4.07 8.93 4.97
N LEU A 204 3.16 7.97 5.11
CA LEU A 204 3.22 6.99 6.20
C LEU A 204 4.46 6.08 6.06
N ALA A 205 4.69 5.52 4.87
CA ALA A 205 5.84 4.65 4.60
C ALA A 205 7.17 5.39 4.82
N GLN A 206 7.29 6.61 4.29
CA GLN A 206 8.45 7.50 4.49
C GLN A 206 8.70 7.78 5.98
N GLY A 207 7.70 8.29 6.69
CA GLY A 207 7.84 8.62 8.12
C GLY A 207 8.08 7.40 9.01
N TRP A 208 7.73 6.19 8.55
CA TRP A 208 8.00 4.93 9.25
C TRP A 208 9.44 4.47 9.01
N SER A 209 9.90 4.47 7.75
CA SER A 209 11.29 4.21 7.37
C SER A 209 12.25 5.16 8.12
N ASP A 210 11.94 6.46 8.16
CA ASP A 210 12.73 7.46 8.87
C ASP A 210 12.86 7.15 10.38
N ARG A 211 11.75 6.80 11.04
CA ARG A 211 11.74 6.45 12.48
C ARG A 211 12.56 5.19 12.77
N LEU A 212 12.57 4.24 11.85
CA LEU A 212 13.34 3.01 11.94
C LEU A 212 14.81 3.17 11.50
N GLY A 213 15.17 4.27 10.83
CA GLY A 213 16.50 4.46 10.24
C GLY A 213 16.75 3.60 9.00
N LEU A 214 15.68 3.19 8.30
CA LEU A 214 15.75 2.37 7.09
C LEU A 214 15.81 3.26 5.83
N PRO A 215 16.58 2.89 4.79
CA PRO A 215 16.51 3.54 3.48
C PRO A 215 15.11 3.43 2.86
N ARG A 216 14.75 4.42 2.05
CA ARG A 216 13.44 4.49 1.38
C ARG A 216 13.53 3.88 -0.01
N TYR A 217 13.88 2.59 -0.08
CA TYR A 217 14.13 1.89 -1.35
C TYR A 217 13.01 2.04 -2.38
N PHE A 218 11.75 2.14 -1.95
CA PHE A 218 10.61 2.41 -2.82
C PHE A 218 10.64 3.79 -3.50
N ASP A 219 11.15 4.83 -2.82
CA ASP A 219 11.32 6.17 -3.40
C ASP A 219 12.50 6.19 -4.38
N GLU A 220 13.59 5.50 -4.03
CA GLU A 220 14.81 5.36 -4.84
C GLU A 220 14.49 4.66 -6.18
N SER A 221 13.88 3.48 -6.14
CA SER A 221 13.49 2.74 -7.35
C SER A 221 12.49 3.51 -8.22
N VAL A 222 11.48 4.18 -7.62
CA VAL A 222 10.52 5.00 -8.39
C VAL A 222 11.19 6.21 -9.07
N ALA A 223 12.25 6.78 -8.46
CA ALA A 223 13.02 7.84 -9.09
C ALA A 223 13.86 7.35 -10.29
N GLU A 224 14.42 6.14 -10.20
CA GLU A 224 15.21 5.52 -11.28
C GLU A 224 14.37 5.19 -12.53
N TRP A 225 13.12 4.77 -12.36
CA TRP A 225 12.24 4.36 -13.47
C TRP A 225 11.69 5.51 -14.32
N LYS A 226 12.12 6.75 -14.02
CA LYS A 226 11.51 8.03 -14.41
C LYS A 226 10.16 8.23 -13.72
N SER A 227 9.93 9.45 -13.24
CA SER A 227 8.71 9.80 -12.52
C SER A 227 7.46 9.48 -13.36
N PRO A 228 6.48 8.76 -12.78
CA PRO A 228 5.28 8.23 -13.47
C PRO A 228 4.28 9.26 -13.97
#